data_AF-A0A496N9S2-F1
#
_entry.id   AF-A0A496N9S2-F1
#
_cell.length_a   1.000
_cell.length_b   1.000
_cell.length_c   1.000
_cell.angle_alpha   90.00
_cell.angle_beta   90.00
_cell.angle_gamma   90.00
#
_symmetry.space_group_name_H-M   'P 1'
#
loop_
_entity.id
_entity.type
_entity.pdbx_description
1 polymer ?
#
loop_
_entity_poly.entity_id
_entity_poly.type
_entity_poly.pdbx_seq_one_letter_code
_entity_poly.pdbx_strand_id
1 'polypeptide(L)'
;MWQKQKLKLSPQAKTTLQNAQKGIISPFSLSVSGTKLGVHNWSHGIKEKSNHYLSPENAVKALAAKLVDYADPNRPKGTQDVIAIMVTNSNIDQFIIDLENVRELLPEPTFKQALDYAKSSKNLQETKMIKTPTMANPSFSNSADITPGSART
;
A
#
# COMPACT_ATOMS: atom_id res chain seq x y z
N MET A 1 7.04 2.62 27.83
CA MET A 1 5.58 2.85 27.86
C MET A 1 5.22 3.74 26.69
N TRP A 2 4.32 3.32 25.80
CA TRP A 2 3.91 4.12 24.65
C TRP A 2 2.68 4.95 25.03
N GLN A 3 2.70 6.25 24.78
CA GLN A 3 1.53 7.12 25.01
C GLN A 3 0.81 7.41 23.71
N LYS A 4 -0.52 7.23 23.71
CA LYS A 4 -1.39 7.56 22.58
C LYS A 4 -1.71 9.04 22.62
N GLN A 5 -1.16 9.81 21.68
CA GLN A 5 -1.41 11.24 21.57
C GLN A 5 -2.04 11.55 20.20
N LYS A 6 -3.21 12.19 20.18
CA LYS A 6 -3.85 12.65 18.93
C LYS A 6 -3.18 13.97 18.53
N LEU A 7 -2.41 13.93 17.44
CA LEU A 7 -1.92 15.14 16.80
C LEU A 7 -3.12 15.91 16.23
N LYS A 8 -3.42 17.08 16.81
CA LYS A 8 -4.43 18.00 16.29
C LYS A 8 -3.76 18.89 15.26
N LEU A 9 -4.21 18.82 14.01
CA LEU A 9 -3.80 19.80 13.02
C LEU A 9 -4.52 21.11 13.23
N SER A 10 -3.78 22.22 13.17
CA SER A 10 -4.40 23.53 13.08
C SER A 10 -5.12 23.67 11.72
N PRO A 11 -6.23 24.44 11.65
CA PRO A 11 -6.91 24.70 10.39
C PRO A 11 -5.98 25.28 9.31
N GLN A 12 -5.02 26.12 9.73
CA GLN A 12 -3.98 26.66 8.86
C GLN A 12 -3.03 25.57 8.32
N ALA A 13 -2.58 24.62 9.16
CA ALA A 13 -1.75 23.52 8.70
C ALA A 13 -2.47 22.66 7.65
N LYS A 14 -3.79 22.44 7.82
CA LYS A 14 -4.59 21.68 6.85
C LYS A 14 -4.68 22.38 5.49
N THR A 15 -4.96 23.69 5.47
CA THR A 15 -5.01 24.48 4.23
C THR A 15 -3.64 24.50 3.52
N THR A 16 -2.56 24.66 4.29
CA THR A 16 -1.19 24.64 3.76
C THR A 16 -0.82 23.29 3.16
N LEU A 17 -1.18 22.17 3.81
CA LEU A 17 -0.96 20.82 3.28
C LEU A 17 -1.74 20.56 2.00
N GLN A 18 -3.02 20.97 1.94
CA GLN A 18 -3.84 20.83 0.74
C GLN A 18 -3.28 21.63 -0.45
N ASN A 19 -2.82 22.84 -0.19
CA ASN A 19 -2.22 23.68 -1.23
C ASN A 19 -0.83 23.17 -1.65
N ALA A 20 -0.05 22.58 -0.74
CA ALA A 20 1.21 21.89 -1.06
C ALA A 20 0.98 20.63 -1.91
N GLN A 21 -0.04 19.82 -1.58
CA GLN A 21 -0.44 18.67 -2.39
C GLN A 21 -0.94 19.05 -3.79
N LYS A 22 -1.54 20.23 -3.93
CA LYS A 22 -1.99 20.81 -5.21
C LYS A 22 -0.88 21.55 -5.97
N GLY A 23 0.33 21.65 -5.41
CA GLY A 23 1.47 22.35 -6.04
C GLY A 23 1.34 23.88 -6.06
N ILE A 24 0.45 24.47 -5.25
CA ILE A 24 0.14 25.91 -5.23
C ILE A 24 1.12 26.69 -4.33
N ILE A 25 1.73 26.04 -3.33
CA ILE A 25 2.76 26.65 -2.46
C ILE A 25 4.09 25.92 -2.67
N SER A 26 5.18 26.69 -2.74
CA SER A 26 6.53 26.21 -2.48
C SER A 26 6.54 25.39 -1.19
N PRO A 27 7.20 24.22 -1.15
CA PRO A 27 6.81 23.13 -0.26
C PRO A 27 6.90 23.58 1.19
N PHE A 28 5.79 23.41 1.94
CA PHE A 28 5.87 23.31 3.39
C PHE A 28 6.70 22.07 3.70
N SER A 29 8.00 22.28 3.79
CA SER A 29 8.98 21.27 4.11
C SER A 29 9.02 21.15 5.62
N LEU A 30 8.26 20.19 6.18
CA LEU A 30 8.58 19.63 7.51
C LEU A 30 9.97 18.97 7.54
N SER A 31 10.66 18.93 6.40
CA SER A 31 12.03 18.46 6.29
C SER A 31 12.95 19.43 7.02
N VAL A 32 13.15 19.13 8.30
CA VAL A 32 14.51 19.03 8.81
C VAL A 32 15.30 18.24 7.74
N SER A 33 16.40 18.80 7.26
CA SER A 33 17.28 18.16 6.29
C SER A 33 17.62 16.74 6.76
N GLY A 34 17.26 15.71 5.99
CA GLY A 34 17.48 14.33 6.40
C GLY A 34 17.05 13.31 5.35
N THR A 35 17.66 12.12 5.42
CA THR A 35 17.33 10.98 4.55
C THR A 35 16.03 10.35 4.98
N LYS A 36 15.10 10.18 4.03
CA LYS A 36 13.83 9.48 4.27
C LYS A 36 13.99 8.04 3.81
N LEU A 37 13.68 7.10 4.69
CA LEU A 37 13.74 5.67 4.42
C LEU A 37 12.36 5.05 4.68
N GLY A 38 11.85 4.36 3.67
CA GLY A 38 10.55 3.71 3.73
C GLY A 38 10.64 2.20 3.51
N VAL A 39 9.80 1.45 4.22
CA VAL A 39 9.57 0.02 4.02
C VAL A 39 8.07 -0.19 3.98
N HIS A 40 7.57 -0.93 2.99
CA HIS A 40 6.16 -1.31 2.91
C HIS A 40 5.96 -2.73 2.42
N ASN A 41 4.72 -3.21 2.56
CA ASN A 41 4.33 -4.61 2.35
C ASN A 41 4.48 -5.14 0.92
N TRP A 42 4.85 -4.31 -0.04
CA TRP A 42 4.91 -4.68 -1.46
C TRP A 42 6.28 -4.41 -2.09
N SER A 43 7.24 -3.90 -1.32
CA SER A 43 8.55 -3.49 -1.86
C SER A 43 9.51 -4.65 -2.08
N HIS A 44 9.33 -5.80 -1.41
CA HIS A 44 10.42 -6.78 -1.23
C HIS A 44 10.13 -8.21 -1.70
N GLY A 45 8.98 -8.51 -2.31
CA GLY A 45 8.75 -9.83 -2.94
C GLY A 45 8.86 -11.04 -1.99
N ILE A 46 8.93 -10.83 -0.68
CA ILE A 46 9.01 -11.85 0.37
C ILE A 46 7.67 -12.56 0.53
N LYS A 47 7.46 -13.63 -0.24
CA LYS A 47 6.24 -14.46 -0.16
C LYS A 47 6.24 -15.28 1.14
N GLU A 48 5.58 -14.79 2.19
CA GLU A 48 5.22 -15.61 3.36
C GLU A 48 3.94 -16.43 3.09
N LYS A 49 3.86 -17.63 3.68
CA LYS A 49 2.71 -18.56 3.54
C LYS A 49 1.36 -17.96 3.99
N SER A 50 1.38 -16.94 4.85
CA SER A 50 0.17 -16.30 5.40
C SER A 50 -0.53 -15.36 4.41
N ASN A 51 0.09 -15.02 3.26
CA ASN A 51 -0.37 -13.98 2.32
C ASN A 51 -0.53 -12.57 2.92
N HIS A 52 -0.32 -12.39 4.22
CA HIS A 52 -0.39 -11.11 4.91
C HIS A 52 1.04 -10.62 5.09
N TYR A 53 1.47 -9.81 4.12
CA TYR A 53 2.83 -9.28 4.09
C TYR A 53 3.10 -8.38 5.29
N LEU A 54 4.17 -8.71 6.00
CA LEU A 54 4.73 -8.07 7.18
C LEU A 54 3.78 -7.86 8.36
N SER A 55 3.89 -8.77 9.33
CA SER A 55 3.66 -8.41 10.72
C SER A 55 4.51 -7.17 11.09
N PRO A 56 4.10 -6.38 12.10
CA PRO A 56 4.90 -5.26 12.59
C PRO A 56 6.36 -5.64 12.88
N GLU A 57 6.59 -6.86 13.38
CA GLU A 57 7.92 -7.40 13.65
C GLU A 57 8.79 -7.54 12.40
N ASN A 58 8.21 -8.06 11.32
CA ASN A 58 8.91 -8.19 10.05
C ASN A 58 9.26 -6.80 9.48
N ALA A 59 8.38 -5.80 9.65
CA ALA A 59 8.63 -4.44 9.17
C ALA A 59 9.82 -3.80 9.90
N VAL A 60 9.92 -4.02 11.21
CA VAL A 60 11.08 -3.58 12.00
C VAL A 60 12.36 -4.27 11.54
N LYS A 61 12.34 -5.58 11.31
CA LYS A 61 13.51 -6.32 10.82
C LYS A 61 13.98 -5.82 9.45
N ALA A 62 13.05 -5.58 8.53
CA ALA A 62 13.36 -5.07 7.20
C ALA A 62 13.92 -3.63 7.25
N LEU A 63 13.37 -2.77 8.12
CA LEU A 63 13.90 -1.43 8.33
C LEU A 63 15.31 -1.47 8.93
N ALA A 64 15.52 -2.32 9.95
CA ALA A 64 16.83 -2.51 10.56
C ALA A 64 17.86 -2.99 9.54
N ALA A 65 17.50 -3.96 8.70
CA ALA A 65 18.36 -4.46 7.62
C ALA A 65 18.78 -3.34 6.65
N LYS A 66 17.85 -2.47 6.24
CA LYS A 66 18.18 -1.30 5.40
C LYS A 66 19.12 -0.32 6.08
N LEU A 67 18.95 -0.07 7.38
CA LEU A 67 19.79 0.88 8.13
C LEU A 67 21.23 0.39 8.31
N VAL A 68 21.43 -0.94 8.34
CA VAL A 68 22.77 -1.54 8.52
C VAL A 68 23.42 -1.96 7.20
N ASP A 69 22.78 -1.73 6.06
CA ASP A 69 23.33 -2.10 4.76
C ASP A 69 24.65 -1.36 4.50
N TYR A 70 25.76 -2.09 4.55
CA TYR A 70 27.11 -1.54 4.32
C TYR A 70 27.40 -1.29 2.84
N ALA A 71 26.59 -1.84 1.93
CA ALA A 71 26.75 -1.65 0.49
C ALA A 71 26.05 -0.40 -0.04
N ASP A 72 25.17 0.25 0.74
CA ASP A 72 24.45 1.46 0.31
C ASP A 72 25.40 2.68 0.30
N PRO A 73 25.68 3.27 -0.88
CA PRO A 73 26.54 4.45 -0.99
C PRO A 73 25.98 5.69 -0.27
N ASN A 74 24.67 5.73 -0.05
CA ASN A 74 23.96 6.84 0.60
C ASN A 74 23.77 6.62 2.11
N ARG A 75 24.43 5.61 2.68
CA ARG A 75 24.35 5.31 4.10
C ARG A 75 24.82 6.52 4.93
N PRO A 76 24.02 6.96 5.91
CA PRO A 76 24.44 8.04 6.80
C PRO A 76 25.64 7.62 7.66
N LYS A 77 26.58 8.54 7.86
CA LYS A 77 27.80 8.34 8.66
C LYS A 77 27.67 9.07 10.00
N GLY A 78 28.25 8.51 11.06
CA GLY A 78 28.19 9.08 12.41
C GLY A 78 26.90 8.76 13.16
N THR A 79 26.72 9.41 14.31
CA THR A 79 25.51 9.28 15.14
C THR A 79 24.39 10.12 14.55
N GLN A 80 23.25 9.51 14.25
CA GLN A 80 22.10 10.18 13.66
C GLN A 80 20.88 10.06 14.56
N ASP A 81 20.13 11.16 14.69
CA ASP A 81 18.80 11.13 15.29
C ASP A 81 17.78 10.63 14.27
N VAL A 82 16.89 9.72 14.69
CA VAL A 82 15.92 9.07 13.80
C VAL A 82 14.53 9.13 14.41
N ILE A 83 13.54 9.46 13.57
CA ILE A 83 12.12 9.36 13.90
C ILE A 83 11.54 8.22 13.07
N ALA A 84 11.06 7.18 13.76
CA ALA A 84 10.40 6.05 13.12
C ALA A 84 8.87 6.18 13.25
N ILE A 85 8.17 6.04 12.13
CA ILE A 85 6.71 6.07 12.07
C ILE A 85 6.25 4.76 11.46
N MET A 86 5.48 3.99 12.21
CA MET A 86 4.93 2.71 11.77
C MET A 86 3.41 2.79 11.81
N VAL A 87 2.77 2.49 10.68
CA VAL A 87 1.31 2.42 10.55
C VAL A 87 0.93 0.95 10.43
N THR A 88 0.06 0.47 11.30
CA THR A 88 -0.34 -0.94 11.35
C THR A 88 -1.80 -1.05 11.72
N ASN A 89 -2.51 -1.95 11.07
CA ASN A 89 -3.87 -2.31 11.46
C ASN A 89 -4.12 -3.79 11.13
N SER A 90 -4.99 -4.45 11.90
CA SER A 90 -5.41 -5.83 11.66
C SER A 90 -6.48 -5.94 10.57
N ASN A 91 -7.12 -4.83 10.20
CA ASN A 91 -8.14 -4.76 9.16
C ASN A 91 -7.64 -3.87 7.99
N ILE A 92 -7.75 -4.37 6.75
CA ILE A 92 -7.27 -3.67 5.55
C ILE A 92 -8.02 -2.37 5.25
N ASP A 93 -9.31 -2.29 5.54
CA ASP A 93 -10.12 -1.08 5.33
C ASP A 93 -9.68 0.02 6.30
N GLN A 94 -9.54 -0.33 7.58
CA GLN A 94 -9.07 0.61 8.58
C GLN A 94 -7.61 1.00 8.34
N PHE A 95 -6.76 0.06 7.87
CA PHE A 95 -5.40 0.36 7.46
C PHE A 95 -5.35 1.41 6.34
N ILE A 96 -6.19 1.28 5.32
CA ILE A 96 -6.27 2.24 4.21
C ILE A 96 -6.68 3.62 4.74
N ILE A 97 -7.70 3.70 5.59
CA ILE A 97 -8.16 4.97 6.20
C ILE A 97 -7.05 5.62 7.03
N ASP A 98 -6.39 4.83 7.89
CA ASP A 98 -5.32 5.33 8.75
C ASP A 98 -4.14 5.83 7.91
N LEU A 99 -3.79 5.11 6.85
CA LEU A 99 -2.70 5.48 5.93
C LEU A 99 -3.03 6.71 5.08
N GLU A 100 -4.29 6.90 4.68
CA GLU A 100 -4.75 8.13 4.02
C GLU A 100 -4.56 9.36 4.91
N ASN A 101 -4.94 9.25 6.19
CA ASN A 101 -4.74 10.31 7.16
C ASN A 101 -3.24 10.62 7.34
N VAL A 102 -2.40 9.59 7.48
CA VAL A 102 -0.95 9.77 7.62
C VAL A 102 -0.35 10.43 6.38
N ARG A 103 -0.76 10.03 5.18
CA ARG A 103 -0.31 10.64 3.91
C ARG A 103 -0.68 12.11 3.80
N GLU A 104 -1.84 12.52 4.33
CA GLU A 104 -2.23 13.94 4.35
C GLU A 104 -1.22 14.78 5.15
N LEU A 105 -0.72 14.24 6.27
CA LEU A 105 0.22 14.91 7.17
C LEU A 105 1.68 14.81 6.71
N LEU A 106 2.03 13.66 6.17
CA LEU A 106 3.38 13.29 5.75
C LEU A 106 3.31 12.80 4.31
N PRO A 107 3.35 13.72 3.33
CA PRO A 107 3.27 13.39 1.91
C PRO A 107 4.59 12.77 1.44
N GLU A 108 4.86 11.55 1.87
CA GLU A 108 6.07 10.79 1.57
C GLU A 108 5.75 9.72 0.48
N PRO A 109 6.64 9.54 -0.53
CA PRO A 109 6.39 8.62 -1.64
C PRO A 109 6.12 7.17 -1.25
N THR A 110 6.82 6.62 -0.27
CA THR A 110 6.63 5.26 0.27
C THR A 110 5.23 5.09 0.86
N PHE A 111 4.71 6.06 1.62
CA PHE A 111 3.32 6.01 2.12
C PHE A 111 2.31 6.02 0.97
N LYS A 112 2.56 6.81 -0.08
CA LYS A 112 1.70 6.79 -1.27
C LYS A 112 1.75 5.43 -1.98
N GLN A 113 2.95 4.87 -2.19
CA GLN A 113 3.11 3.55 -2.80
C GLN A 113 2.36 2.48 -1.97
N ALA A 114 2.59 2.46 -0.65
CA ALA A 114 1.91 1.54 0.26
C ALA A 114 0.38 1.64 0.17
N LEU A 115 -0.17 2.86 0.06
CA LEU A 115 -1.60 3.10 -0.07
C LEU A 115 -2.15 2.57 -1.41
N ASP A 116 -1.47 2.87 -2.51
CA ASP A 116 -1.88 2.44 -3.85
C ASP A 116 -1.88 0.90 -3.93
N TYR A 117 -0.86 0.25 -3.36
CA TYR A 117 -0.81 -1.21 -3.27
C TYR A 117 -1.87 -1.80 -2.32
N ALA A 118 -2.16 -1.16 -1.18
CA ALA A 118 -3.20 -1.62 -0.26
C ALA A 118 -4.58 -1.63 -0.94
N LYS A 119 -4.91 -0.56 -1.68
CA LYS A 119 -6.16 -0.47 -2.45
C LYS A 119 -6.22 -1.53 -3.56
N SER A 120 -5.13 -1.72 -4.30
CA SER A 120 -5.03 -2.76 -5.33
C SER A 120 -5.23 -4.17 -4.74
N SER A 121 -4.58 -4.46 -3.60
CA SER A 121 -4.68 -5.75 -2.92
C SER A 121 -6.11 -6.03 -2.44
N LYS A 122 -6.83 -5.02 -1.93
CA LYS A 122 -8.24 -5.16 -1.54
C LYS A 122 -9.11 -5.53 -2.74
N ASN A 123 -8.98 -4.81 -3.86
CA ASN A 123 -9.73 -5.06 -5.08
C ASN A 123 -9.46 -6.48 -5.64
N LEU A 124 -8.21 -6.92 -5.61
CA LEU A 124 -7.83 -8.29 -6.01
C LEU A 124 -8.47 -9.38 -5.15
N GLN A 125 -8.70 -9.13 -3.86
CA GLN A 125 -9.39 -10.10 -2.99
C GLN A 125 -10.89 -10.17 -3.34
N GLU A 126 -11.54 -9.03 -3.57
CA GLU A 126 -12.95 -8.96 -3.96
C GLU A 126 -13.21 -9.66 -5.30
N THR A 127 -12.36 -9.39 -6.31
CA THR A 127 -12.49 -9.99 -7.65
C THR A 127 -12.26 -11.50 -7.68
N LYS A 128 -11.36 -12.04 -6.84
CA LYS A 128 -11.16 -13.49 -6.69
C LYS A 128 -12.39 -14.23 -6.12
N MET A 129 -13.26 -13.53 -5.39
CA MET A 129 -14.47 -14.13 -4.82
C MET A 129 -15.62 -14.26 -5.84
N ILE A 130 -15.50 -13.62 -7.01
CA ILE A 130 -16.47 -13.79 -8.09
C ILE A 130 -16.14 -15.12 -8.79
N LYS A 131 -16.93 -16.17 -8.50
CA LYS A 131 -16.86 -17.41 -9.29
C LYS A 131 -17.22 -17.07 -10.73
N THR A 132 -16.26 -17.21 -11.64
CA THR A 132 -16.56 -17.21 -13.07
C THR A 132 -17.58 -18.32 -13.32
N PRO A 133 -18.73 -18.04 -13.97
CA PRO A 133 -19.69 -19.10 -14.30
C PRO A 133 -18.99 -20.17 -15.13
N THR A 134 -19.29 -21.44 -14.85
CA THR A 134 -18.74 -22.56 -15.59
C THR A 134 -19.17 -22.45 -17.06
N MET A 135 -18.24 -22.07 -17.93
CA MET A 135 -18.48 -22.08 -19.37
C MET A 135 -18.46 -23.52 -19.86
N ALA A 136 -19.58 -23.99 -20.41
CA ALA A 136 -19.61 -25.25 -21.13
C ALA A 136 -18.76 -25.12 -22.41
N ASN A 137 -18.00 -26.17 -22.75
CA ASN A 137 -17.23 -26.22 -23.99
C ASN A 137 -17.62 -27.47 -24.79
N PRO A 138 -18.14 -27.30 -26.03
CA PRO A 138 -18.44 -26.04 -26.73
C PRO A 138 -19.60 -25.25 -26.09
N SER A 139 -19.52 -23.92 -26.15
CA SER A 139 -20.50 -22.99 -25.57
C SER A 139 -21.74 -22.84 -26.47
N PHE A 140 -22.46 -23.94 -26.69
CA PHE A 140 -23.73 -23.92 -27.42
C PHE A 140 -24.83 -23.23 -26.60
N SER A 141 -25.71 -22.47 -27.27
CA SER A 141 -26.95 -22.00 -26.65
C SER A 141 -27.92 -23.19 -26.48
N ASN A 142 -28.86 -23.10 -25.53
CA ASN A 142 -29.85 -24.17 -25.23
C ASN A 142 -30.71 -24.62 -26.43
N SER A 143 -30.60 -23.94 -27.58
CA SER A 143 -31.37 -24.17 -28.81
C SER A 143 -30.46 -24.45 -30.02
N ALA A 144 -29.17 -24.74 -29.82
CA ALA A 144 -28.29 -25.13 -30.92
C ALA A 144 -28.58 -26.59 -31.30
N ASP A 145 -29.63 -26.78 -32.10
CA ASP A 145 -29.85 -28.04 -32.83
C ASP A 145 -28.76 -28.16 -33.90
N ILE A 146 -27.72 -28.95 -33.60
CA ILE A 146 -26.62 -29.25 -34.52
C ILE A 146 -26.84 -30.57 -35.26
N THR A 147 -28.06 -31.13 -35.24
CA THR A 147 -28.34 -32.38 -35.95
C THR A 147 -28.21 -32.12 -37.45
N PRO A 148 -27.29 -32.77 -38.18
CA PRO A 148 -27.26 -32.67 -39.62
C PRO A 148 -28.56 -33.30 -40.12
N GLY A 149 -29.50 -32.48 -40.57
CA GLY A 149 -30.67 -32.96 -41.29
C GLY A 149 -30.18 -33.69 -42.54
N SER A 150 -29.99 -35.00 -42.43
CA SER A 150 -29.78 -35.87 -43.58
C SER A 150 -30.98 -35.65 -44.48
N ALA A 151 -30.75 -35.01 -45.63
CA ALA A 151 -31.69 -34.98 -46.73
C ALA A 151 -31.99 -36.43 -47.13
N ARG A 152 -33.05 -36.98 -46.52
CA ARG A 152 -33.74 -38.19 -46.95
C ARG A 152 -35.09 -37.76 -47.50
N THR A 153 -35.08 -37.39 -48.78
CA THR A 153 -36.06 -37.77 -49.81
C THR A 153 -35.48 -37.38 -51.15
#